data_AF-E4XAV8-F1
#
_entry.id   AF-E4XAV8-F1
#
_cell.length_a   1.000
_cell.length_b   1.000
_cell.length_c   1.000
_cell.angle_alpha   90.00
_cell.angle_beta   90.00
_cell.angle_gamma   90.00
#
_symmetry.space_group_name_H-M   'P 1'
#
loop_
_entity.id
_entity.type
_entity.pdbx_description
1 polymer ?
#
loop_
_entity_poly.entity_id
_entity_poly.type
_entity_poly.pdbx_seq_one_letter_code
_entity_poly.pdbx_strand_id
1 'polypeptide(L)'
;MKNENIPCEIFSMQVESLGNRPALIFGPACLASSIASIWSILAIQTDLLIKLRWPMKQHTGELLNTNRSRIITVLIWMMSFGLAYGVKLINVTYGLNESTLSYGPMLERKVETEEGSNKNTQNFLKELYLLSGITSLLGDLENHQTIGNESFSQITTGVADYWQNLLQLSDGESSSGTTDIRHYLFVVIVWGLPFLLTVFLAFYLIITIQNATKNLNSTATAQRVTQRKKFLKRSMEATLRMIVVEIVFVATWLPSIIAIVIDGNSDGCSRSVNTFTLISCFILTSGSFINLFVYHLMWKEFSTKFNDLICGAIGKSRIQSIYSCRRSTQRTEMSDMSNDSRRATNITVTNTVNQDEDNS
;
A
#
# COMPACT_ATOMS: atom_id res chain seq x y z
N MET A 1 26.58 0.53 44.03
CA MET A 1 27.43 0.58 42.82
C MET A 1 26.65 -0.11 41.70
N LYS A 2 25.96 0.67 40.86
CA LYS A 2 25.28 0.15 39.66
C LYS A 2 26.35 -0.01 38.59
N ASN A 3 26.46 -1.19 37.98
CA ASN A 3 27.35 -1.44 36.86
C ASN A 3 27.02 -0.48 35.71
N GLU A 4 27.83 0.57 35.54
CA GLU A 4 27.76 1.51 34.41
C GLU A 4 28.34 0.93 33.11
N ASN A 5 28.83 -0.32 33.12
CA ASN A 5 29.49 -0.95 31.96
C ASN A 5 28.56 -1.81 31.08
N ILE A 6 27.32 -2.08 31.50
CA ILE A 6 26.35 -2.87 30.71
C ILE A 6 26.00 -2.25 29.33
N PRO A 7 25.95 -0.91 29.12
CA PRO A 7 25.57 -0.38 27.80
C PRO A 7 26.61 -0.61 26.69
N CYS A 8 27.87 -0.95 27.01
CA CYS A 8 28.91 -1.18 25.99
C CYS A 8 28.98 -2.62 25.48
N GLU A 9 28.61 -3.63 26.27
CA GLU A 9 28.52 -5.01 25.76
C GLU A 9 27.44 -5.15 24.68
N ILE A 10 26.37 -4.37 24.83
CA ILE A 10 25.27 -4.29 23.87
C ILE A 10 25.86 -3.83 22.52
N PHE A 11 26.51 -2.66 22.45
CA PHE A 11 27.15 -2.19 21.21
C PHE A 11 28.06 -3.21 20.49
N SER A 12 28.72 -4.13 21.22
CA SER A 12 29.54 -5.17 20.61
C SER A 12 28.75 -6.19 19.79
N MET A 13 27.56 -6.61 20.24
CA MET A 13 26.70 -7.54 19.51
C MET A 13 26.15 -6.90 18.21
N GLN A 14 25.89 -5.59 18.22
CA GLN A 14 25.48 -4.84 17.04
C GLN A 14 26.57 -4.86 15.98
N VAL A 15 27.81 -4.59 16.37
CA VAL A 15 28.98 -4.64 15.47
C VAL A 15 29.19 -6.05 14.92
N GLU A 16 29.05 -7.09 15.76
CA GLU A 16 29.11 -8.49 15.32
C GLU A 16 27.97 -8.88 14.36
N SER A 17 26.84 -8.19 14.43
CA SER A 17 25.70 -8.43 13.54
C SER A 17 25.87 -7.84 12.15
N LEU A 18 26.77 -6.87 11.98
CA LEU A 18 26.99 -6.17 10.72
C LEU A 18 27.48 -7.12 9.64
N GLY A 19 26.74 -7.18 8.53
CA GLY A 19 27.09 -8.06 7.41
C GLY A 19 26.75 -9.54 7.62
N ASN A 20 26.13 -9.92 8.75
CA ASN A 20 25.64 -11.28 8.92
C ASN A 20 24.54 -11.59 7.88
N ARG A 21 24.51 -12.84 7.39
CA ARG A 21 23.53 -13.28 6.37
C ARG A 21 22.08 -12.93 6.71
N PRO A 22 21.60 -13.13 7.96
CA PRO A 22 20.26 -12.70 8.33
C PRO A 22 20.04 -11.19 8.20
N ALA A 23 21.03 -10.35 8.53
CA ALA A 23 20.92 -8.90 8.40
C ALA A 23 20.82 -8.47 6.93
N LEU A 24 21.62 -9.10 6.06
CA LEU A 24 21.59 -8.86 4.62
C LEU A 24 20.30 -9.32 3.93
N ILE A 25 19.52 -10.21 4.55
CA ILE A 25 18.24 -10.69 4.01
C ILE A 25 17.07 -9.92 4.62
N PHE A 26 16.96 -9.93 5.96
CA PHE A 26 15.82 -9.36 6.67
C PHE A 26 15.83 -7.83 6.71
N GLY A 27 17.01 -7.20 6.73
CA GLY A 27 17.13 -5.74 6.71
C GLY A 27 16.53 -5.13 5.44
N PRO A 28 17.00 -5.51 4.23
CA PRO A 28 16.42 -5.04 2.98
C PRO A 28 14.95 -5.43 2.82
N ALA A 29 14.55 -6.63 3.26
CA ALA A 29 13.15 -7.07 3.17
C ALA A 29 12.20 -6.22 4.02
N CYS A 30 12.61 -5.87 5.24
CA CYS A 30 11.87 -4.97 6.12
C CYS A 30 11.72 -3.58 5.49
N LEU A 31 12.83 -3.04 4.98
CA LEU A 31 12.84 -1.76 4.28
C LEU A 31 11.96 -1.79 3.03
N ALA A 32 12.13 -2.77 2.15
CA ALA A 32 11.32 -2.91 0.93
C ALA A 32 9.82 -3.05 1.24
N SER A 33 9.46 -3.79 2.29
CA SER A 33 8.07 -3.89 2.75
C SER A 33 7.50 -2.53 3.17
N SER A 34 8.28 -1.71 3.87
CA SER A 34 7.86 -0.36 4.26
C SER A 34 7.63 0.56 3.06
N ILE A 35 8.55 0.54 2.10
CA ILE A 35 8.46 1.31 0.86
C ILE A 35 7.23 0.84 0.06
N ALA A 36 7.06 -0.47 -0.10
CA ALA A 36 5.92 -1.02 -0.81
C ALA A 36 4.59 -0.61 -0.15
N SER A 37 4.55 -0.54 1.18
CA SER A 37 3.36 -0.14 1.93
C SER A 37 2.96 1.31 1.64
N ILE A 38 3.88 2.27 1.76
CA ILE A 38 3.56 3.69 1.55
C ILE A 38 3.18 4.00 0.09
N TRP A 39 3.89 3.39 -0.86
CA TRP A 39 3.60 3.54 -2.28
C TRP A 39 2.28 2.85 -2.68
N SER A 40 1.91 1.75 -2.01
CA SER A 40 0.59 1.12 -2.21
C SER A 40 -0.55 2.03 -1.72
N ILE A 41 -0.38 2.72 -0.59
CA ILE A 41 -1.36 3.69 -0.08
C ILE A 41 -1.56 4.81 -1.10
N LEU A 42 -0.47 5.38 -1.63
CA LEU A 42 -0.51 6.41 -2.66
C LEU A 42 -1.20 5.92 -3.95
N ALA A 43 -0.90 4.71 -4.39
CA ALA A 43 -1.53 4.10 -5.56
C ALA A 43 -3.04 3.91 -5.38
N ILE A 44 -3.48 3.47 -4.19
CA ILE A 44 -4.91 3.31 -3.87
C ILE A 44 -5.64 4.65 -3.88
N GLN A 45 -5.06 5.71 -3.31
CA GLN A 45 -5.65 7.05 -3.37
C GLN A 45 -5.72 7.59 -4.79
N THR A 46 -4.67 7.37 -5.57
CA THR A 46 -4.61 7.80 -6.97
C THR A 46 -5.69 7.09 -7.78
N ASP A 47 -5.88 5.79 -7.57
CA ASP A 47 -7.00 5.03 -8.14
C ASP A 47 -8.34 5.67 -7.74
N LEU A 48 -8.60 5.89 -6.45
CA LEU A 48 -9.85 6.53 -5.97
C LEU A 48 -10.08 7.92 -6.59
N LEU A 49 -9.03 8.72 -6.72
CA LEU A 49 -9.10 10.03 -7.35
C LEU A 49 -9.53 9.93 -8.82
N ILE A 50 -8.90 9.01 -9.55
CA ILE A 50 -9.24 8.74 -10.95
C ILE A 50 -10.71 8.30 -11.06
N LYS A 51 -11.21 7.43 -10.16
CA LYS A 51 -12.62 7.00 -10.15
C LYS A 51 -13.59 8.16 -9.98
N LEU A 52 -13.26 9.09 -9.10
CA LEU A 52 -14.10 10.25 -8.80
C LEU A 52 -14.05 11.30 -9.93
N ARG A 53 -12.88 11.51 -10.52
CA ARG A 53 -12.67 12.54 -11.56
C ARG A 53 -13.16 12.10 -12.94
N TRP A 54 -13.01 10.82 -13.29
CA TRP A 54 -13.37 10.29 -14.62
C TRP A 54 -14.23 9.03 -14.54
N PRO A 55 -15.44 9.10 -13.97
CA PRO A 55 -16.30 7.92 -13.80
C PRO A 55 -16.67 7.23 -15.12
N MET A 56 -16.81 8.00 -16.22
CA MET A 56 -17.18 7.47 -17.54
C MET A 56 -16.09 6.57 -18.14
N LYS A 57 -14.81 6.99 -18.08
CA LYS A 57 -13.68 6.21 -18.60
C LYS A 57 -13.36 4.97 -17.76
N GLN A 58 -13.84 4.95 -16.51
CA GLN A 58 -13.65 3.81 -15.65
C GLN A 58 -14.68 2.71 -15.90
N HIS A 59 -15.93 3.09 -16.20
CA HIS A 59 -16.98 2.11 -16.52
C HIS A 59 -16.73 1.38 -17.84
N THR A 60 -16.01 2.01 -18.78
CA THR A 60 -15.55 1.36 -20.01
C THR A 60 -14.41 0.36 -19.77
N GLY A 61 -13.87 0.27 -18.55
CA GLY A 61 -12.76 -0.62 -18.20
C GLY A 61 -11.41 -0.20 -18.81
N GLU A 62 -11.37 0.96 -19.46
CA GLU A 62 -10.27 1.34 -20.33
C GLU A 62 -9.04 1.85 -19.57
N LEU A 63 -9.24 2.35 -18.34
CA LEU A 63 -8.17 3.03 -17.60
C LEU A 63 -7.52 2.15 -16.52
N LEU A 64 -8.32 1.50 -15.67
CA LEU A 64 -7.84 0.72 -14.52
C LEU A 64 -8.58 -0.62 -14.47
N ASN A 65 -7.94 -1.66 -15.01
CA ASN A 65 -8.40 -3.03 -14.98
C ASN A 65 -7.57 -3.87 -13.98
N THR A 66 -8.02 -5.08 -13.67
CA THR A 66 -7.35 -5.96 -12.71
C THR A 66 -5.92 -6.33 -13.13
N ASN A 67 -5.64 -6.43 -14.43
CA ASN A 67 -4.30 -6.74 -14.93
C ASN A 67 -3.34 -5.57 -14.71
N ARG A 68 -3.77 -4.35 -15.02
CA ARG A 68 -3.01 -3.12 -14.77
C ARG A 68 -2.75 -2.90 -13.29
N SER A 69 -3.72 -3.17 -12.42
CA SER A 69 -3.48 -3.10 -10.98
C SER A 69 -2.42 -4.10 -10.54
N ARG A 70 -2.39 -5.32 -11.10
CA ARG A 70 -1.34 -6.32 -10.83
C ARG A 70 0.03 -5.83 -11.29
N ILE A 71 0.12 -5.27 -12.50
CA ILE A 71 1.37 -4.71 -13.05
C ILE A 71 1.88 -3.58 -12.14
N ILE A 72 1.01 -2.64 -11.74
CA ILE A 72 1.35 -1.55 -10.81
C ILE A 72 1.86 -2.12 -9.48
N THR A 73 1.22 -3.16 -8.93
CA THR A 73 1.69 -3.79 -7.70
C THR A 73 3.08 -4.42 -7.86
N VAL A 74 3.34 -5.13 -8.95
CA VAL A 74 4.67 -5.70 -9.24
C VAL A 74 5.71 -4.60 -9.38
N LEU A 75 5.38 -3.51 -10.10
CA LEU A 75 6.25 -2.35 -10.25
C LEU A 75 6.59 -1.68 -8.91
N ILE A 76 5.61 -1.52 -8.02
CA ILE A 76 5.83 -0.99 -6.68
C ILE A 76 6.82 -1.87 -5.92
N TRP A 77 6.66 -3.20 -5.95
CA TRP A 77 7.59 -4.11 -5.27
C TRP A 77 8.99 -4.09 -5.87
N MET A 78 9.12 -4.08 -7.20
CA MET A 78 10.41 -3.97 -7.88
C MET A 78 11.13 -2.67 -7.52
N MET A 79 10.41 -1.55 -7.52
CA MET A 79 10.92 -0.27 -7.08
C MET A 79 11.33 -0.30 -5.60
N SER A 80 10.53 -0.91 -4.73
CA SER A 80 10.85 -1.04 -3.30
C SER A 80 12.10 -1.86 -3.03
N PHE A 81 12.31 -2.97 -3.74
CA PHE A 81 13.54 -3.75 -3.64
C PHE A 81 14.74 -2.99 -4.21
N GLY A 82 14.56 -2.30 -5.34
CA GLY A 82 15.59 -1.45 -5.94
C GLY A 82 16.05 -0.33 -4.99
N LEU A 83 15.09 0.36 -4.37
CA LEU A 83 15.37 1.41 -3.38
C LEU A 83 16.01 0.84 -2.12
N ALA A 84 15.51 -0.30 -1.61
CA ALA A 84 16.08 -0.94 -0.44
C ALA A 84 17.54 -1.37 -0.72
N TYR A 85 17.81 -2.03 -1.83
CA TYR A 85 19.19 -2.44 -2.17
C TYR A 85 20.09 -1.23 -2.48
N GLY A 86 19.53 -0.17 -3.05
CA GLY A 86 20.21 1.10 -3.31
C GLY A 86 20.71 1.80 -2.05
N VAL A 87 20.18 1.49 -0.86
CA VAL A 87 20.69 1.99 0.43
C VAL A 87 22.15 1.59 0.67
N LYS A 88 22.61 0.46 0.11
CA LYS A 88 24.02 0.06 0.21
C LYS A 88 24.96 1.06 -0.45
N LEU A 89 24.48 1.81 -1.46
CA LEU A 89 25.28 2.82 -2.17
C LEU A 89 25.53 4.07 -1.33
N ILE A 90 24.73 4.31 -0.28
CA ILE A 90 24.91 5.45 0.62
C ILE A 90 25.68 5.07 1.90
N ASN A 91 26.49 4.00 1.86
CA ASN A 91 27.25 3.46 3.00
C ASN A 91 26.37 3.14 4.21
N VAL A 92 25.12 2.74 3.96
CA VAL A 92 24.23 2.22 4.98
C VAL A 92 24.24 0.71 4.85
N THR A 93 24.65 0.06 5.94
CA THR A 93 24.67 -1.39 6.07
C THR A 93 23.42 -1.86 6.81
N TYR A 94 23.21 -3.16 6.90
CA TYR A 94 22.13 -3.74 7.68
C TYR A 94 22.71 -4.43 8.90
N GLY A 95 22.13 -4.15 10.06
CA GLY A 95 22.52 -4.74 11.33
C GLY A 95 21.30 -5.07 12.17
N LEU A 96 21.52 -5.88 13.21
CA LEU A 96 20.53 -6.14 14.24
C LEU A 96 20.43 -4.91 15.15
N ASN A 97 19.28 -4.26 15.19
CA ASN A 97 18.99 -3.29 16.24
C ASN A 97 18.71 -4.07 17.52
N GLU A 98 19.53 -3.84 18.53
CA GLU A 98 19.59 -4.66 19.73
C GLU A 98 18.44 -4.40 20.68
N SER A 99 17.98 -3.14 20.70
CA SER A 99 16.83 -2.75 21.51
C SER A 99 15.59 -3.55 21.08
N THR A 100 15.48 -3.85 19.78
CA THR A 100 14.27 -4.40 19.17
C THR A 100 14.45 -5.82 18.65
N LEU A 101 15.68 -6.33 18.64
CA LEU A 101 16.10 -7.57 17.99
C LEU A 101 15.61 -7.66 16.52
N SER A 102 15.56 -6.51 15.83
CA SER A 102 15.08 -6.42 14.45
C SER A 102 16.18 -5.94 13.51
N TYR A 103 16.27 -6.53 12.32
CA TYR A 103 17.21 -6.08 11.31
C TYR A 103 16.74 -4.78 10.65
N GLY A 104 17.64 -3.80 10.57
CA GLY A 104 17.34 -2.49 10.01
C GLY A 104 18.58 -1.82 9.39
N PRO A 105 18.38 -0.74 8.62
CA PRO A 105 19.48 0.06 8.11
C PRO A 105 20.24 0.73 9.25
N MET A 106 21.56 0.67 9.20
CA MET A 106 22.48 1.30 10.15
C MET A 106 23.55 2.05 9.36
N LEU A 107 23.87 3.28 9.81
CA LEU A 107 25.02 3.98 9.25
C LEU A 107 26.29 3.21 9.63
N GLU A 108 27.09 2.86 8.63
CA GLU A 108 28.42 2.31 8.85
C GLU A 108 29.29 3.43 9.44
N ARG A 109 29.39 3.48 10.76
CA ARG A 109 30.33 4.37 11.44
C ARG A 109 31.71 3.85 11.06
N LYS A 110 32.50 4.65 10.32
CA LYS A 110 33.87 4.31 9.95
C LYS A 110 34.67 4.00 11.22
N VAL A 111 34.72 2.73 11.59
CA VAL A 111 35.77 2.23 12.46
C VAL A 111 36.97 2.12 11.55
N GLU A 112 37.94 3.01 11.70
CA GLU A 112 39.19 3.03 10.92
C GLU A 112 39.86 1.66 11.01
N THR A 113 39.52 0.78 10.07
CA THR A 113 40.11 -0.54 9.91
C THR A 113 40.54 -0.59 8.44
N GLU A 114 41.81 -0.24 8.20
CA GLU A 114 42.34 0.25 6.92
C GLU A 114 42.36 -0.73 5.73
N GLU A 115 41.96 -2.00 5.83
CA GLU A 115 42.35 -3.00 4.79
C GLU A 115 41.22 -3.74 4.00
N GLY A 116 39.93 -3.41 4.13
CA GLY A 116 38.85 -4.29 3.63
C GLY A 116 37.99 -3.87 2.42
N SER A 117 37.89 -2.58 2.07
CA SER A 117 36.70 -2.05 1.35
C SER A 117 36.56 -2.46 -0.14
N ASN A 118 37.66 -2.69 -0.86
CA ASN A 118 37.62 -2.74 -2.33
C ASN A 118 37.01 -4.03 -2.93
N LYS A 119 36.90 -5.13 -2.16
CA LYS A 119 36.42 -6.43 -2.67
C LYS A 119 34.88 -6.54 -2.71
N ASN A 120 34.17 -5.78 -1.88
CA ASN A 120 32.71 -5.88 -1.76
C ASN A 120 31.95 -5.12 -2.87
N THR A 121 32.54 -4.05 -3.41
CA THR A 121 31.93 -3.24 -4.47
C THR A 121 31.87 -3.97 -5.82
N GLN A 122 32.88 -4.82 -6.12
CA GLN A 122 32.90 -5.62 -7.36
C GLN A 122 31.86 -6.75 -7.36
N ASN A 123 31.61 -7.38 -6.21
CA ASN A 123 30.59 -8.42 -6.10
C ASN A 123 29.17 -7.84 -6.22
N PHE A 124 28.96 -6.60 -5.76
CA PHE A 124 27.70 -5.87 -5.89
C PHE A 124 27.31 -5.59 -7.35
N LEU A 125 28.26 -5.18 -8.19
CA LEU A 125 27.98 -4.96 -9.62
C LEU A 125 27.52 -6.24 -10.32
N LYS A 126 28.06 -7.41 -9.94
CA LYS A 126 27.63 -8.70 -10.49
C LYS A 126 26.21 -9.09 -10.08
N GLU A 127 25.78 -8.79 -8.85
CA GLU A 127 24.42 -9.08 -8.40
C GLU A 127 23.36 -8.16 -9.04
N LEU A 128 23.70 -6.89 -9.27
CA LEU A 128 22.82 -5.95 -9.98
C LEU A 128 22.57 -6.34 -11.44
N TYR A 129 23.60 -6.85 -12.12
CA TYR A 129 23.44 -7.41 -13.47
C TYR A 129 22.50 -8.62 -13.50
N LEU A 130 22.49 -9.46 -12.46
CA LEU A 130 21.55 -10.58 -12.33
C LEU A 130 20.10 -10.11 -12.14
N LEU A 131 19.86 -9.04 -11.37
CA LEU A 131 18.54 -8.44 -11.20
C LEU A 131 18.01 -7.82 -12.51
N SER A 132 18.88 -7.26 -13.36
CA SER A 132 18.49 -6.80 -14.70
C SER A 132 18.04 -7.96 -15.62
N GLY A 133 18.59 -9.16 -15.43
CA GLY A 133 18.14 -10.37 -16.12
C GLY A 133 16.74 -10.84 -15.69
N ILE A 134 16.31 -10.53 -14.46
CA ILE A 134 14.94 -10.84 -14.00
C ILE A 134 13.93 -9.92 -14.68
N THR A 135 14.29 -8.66 -14.97
CA THR A 135 13.42 -7.73 -15.72
C THR A 135 13.24 -8.14 -17.18
N SER A 136 14.25 -8.74 -17.83
CA SER A 136 14.07 -9.29 -19.18
C SER A 136 13.14 -10.53 -19.19
N LEU A 137 13.17 -11.32 -18.12
CA LEU A 137 12.33 -12.52 -17.96
C LEU A 137 10.85 -12.16 -17.73
N LEU A 138 10.58 -11.01 -17.08
CA LEU A 138 9.23 -10.45 -16.98
C LEU A 138 8.72 -9.90 -18.32
N GLY A 139 9.60 -9.36 -19.17
CA GLY A 139 9.26 -8.96 -20.54
C GLY A 139 8.78 -10.13 -21.42
N ASP A 140 9.36 -11.33 -21.22
CA ASP A 140 8.91 -12.54 -21.93
C ASP A 140 7.56 -13.08 -21.42
N LEU A 141 7.20 -12.83 -20.16
CA LEU A 141 5.87 -13.13 -19.61
C LEU A 141 4.78 -12.18 -20.14
N GLU A 142 5.16 -10.98 -20.59
CA GLU A 142 4.26 -9.95 -21.13
C GLU A 142 3.99 -10.13 -22.64
N ASN A 143 4.77 -10.97 -23.35
CA ASN A 143 4.56 -11.30 -24.77
C ASN A 143 3.21 -11.96 -25.11
N HIS A 144 2.36 -12.27 -24.12
CA HIS A 144 0.98 -12.70 -24.32
C HIS A 144 -0.07 -11.59 -24.26
N GLN A 145 0.31 -10.33 -24.02
CA GLN A 145 -0.60 -9.19 -24.00
C GLN A 145 0.00 -8.05 -24.83
N THR A 146 -0.58 -7.78 -26.01
CA THR A 146 -0.14 -6.77 -26.99
C THR A 146 -0.22 -5.34 -26.44
N ILE A 147 0.71 -4.97 -25.55
CA ILE A 147 0.99 -3.60 -25.11
C ILE A 147 2.51 -3.44 -25.21
N GLY A 148 2.96 -2.37 -25.87
CA GLY A 148 4.30 -2.26 -26.48
C GLY A 148 5.50 -2.41 -25.54
N ASN A 149 6.27 -3.48 -25.78
CA ASN A 149 7.51 -3.86 -25.10
C ASN A 149 8.61 -2.77 -25.09
N GLU A 150 8.62 -1.84 -26.05
CA GLU A 150 9.65 -0.79 -26.12
C GLU A 150 9.57 0.20 -24.95
N SER A 151 8.38 0.40 -24.37
CA SER A 151 8.18 1.38 -23.31
C SER A 151 8.72 0.93 -21.95
N PHE A 152 8.65 -0.38 -21.64
CA PHE A 152 9.09 -0.89 -20.33
C PHE A 152 10.61 -0.93 -20.20
N SER A 153 11.31 -1.39 -21.24
CA SER A 153 12.78 -1.43 -21.26
C SER A 153 13.38 -0.04 -21.08
N GLN A 154 12.83 0.98 -21.75
CA GLN A 154 13.31 2.37 -21.63
C GLN A 154 13.12 2.94 -20.22
N ILE A 155 12.03 2.59 -19.53
CA ILE A 155 11.80 3.01 -18.14
C ILE A 155 12.86 2.39 -17.22
N THR A 156 13.17 1.10 -17.40
CA THR A 156 14.16 0.43 -16.53
C THR A 156 15.58 0.97 -16.72
N THR A 157 16.00 1.24 -17.95
CA THR A 157 17.33 1.83 -18.24
C THR A 157 17.42 3.28 -17.75
N GLY A 158 16.36 4.08 -17.95
CA GLY A 158 16.33 5.46 -17.49
C GLY A 158 16.42 5.60 -15.97
N VAL A 159 15.80 4.68 -15.22
CA VAL A 159 15.94 4.63 -13.75
C VAL A 159 17.38 4.30 -13.35
N ALA A 160 18.01 3.30 -13.98
CA ALA A 160 19.39 2.93 -13.70
C ALA A 160 20.38 4.08 -13.98
N ASP A 161 20.22 4.78 -15.12
CA ASP A 161 21.06 5.92 -15.50
C ASP A 161 20.88 7.12 -14.57
N TYR A 162 19.64 7.40 -14.14
CA TYR A 162 19.37 8.45 -13.15
C TYR A 162 20.11 8.17 -11.83
N TRP A 163 20.07 6.91 -11.35
CA TRP A 163 20.79 6.52 -10.15
C TRP A 163 22.30 6.63 -10.31
N GLN A 164 22.86 6.22 -11.46
CA GLN A 164 24.30 6.39 -11.72
C GLN A 164 24.73 7.85 -11.73
N ASN A 165 23.97 8.73 -12.37
CA ASN A 165 24.28 10.17 -12.40
C ASN A 165 24.19 10.81 -11.01
N LEU A 166 23.22 10.40 -10.20
CA LEU A 166 23.08 10.87 -8.82
C LEU A 166 24.25 10.42 -7.93
N LEU A 167 24.82 9.23 -8.20
CA LEU A 167 26.02 8.72 -7.53
C LEU A 167 27.28 9.50 -7.93
N GLN A 168 27.47 9.79 -9.22
CA GLN A 168 28.64 10.53 -9.70
C GLN A 168 28.71 11.96 -9.16
N LEU A 169 27.56 12.61 -8.96
CA LEU A 169 27.48 13.92 -8.31
C LEU A 169 27.87 13.88 -6.82
N SER A 170 27.94 12.69 -6.23
CA SER A 170 28.14 12.50 -4.79
C SER A 170 29.60 12.29 -4.38
N ASP A 171 30.48 11.82 -5.27
CA ASP A 171 31.86 11.43 -4.90
C ASP A 171 32.84 12.60 -4.76
N GLY A 172 32.39 13.84 -4.97
CA GLY A 172 33.25 15.03 -5.05
C GLY A 172 33.77 15.65 -3.73
N GLU A 173 33.20 15.37 -2.56
CA GLU A 173 33.60 16.06 -1.31
C GLU A 173 33.53 15.13 -0.08
N SER A 174 34.68 14.56 0.31
CA SER A 174 34.85 13.81 1.57
C SER A 174 35.03 14.74 2.78
N SER A 175 34.05 15.61 3.02
CA SER A 175 33.87 16.30 4.31
C SER A 175 32.89 15.48 5.15
N SER A 176 33.18 15.27 6.44
CA SER A 176 32.40 14.40 7.34
C SER A 176 30.93 14.83 7.53
N GLY A 177 30.51 15.99 7.00
CA GLY A 177 29.11 16.43 6.99
C GLY A 177 28.27 15.92 5.81
N THR A 178 28.86 15.29 4.79
CA THR A 178 28.13 14.91 3.57
C THR A 178 27.36 13.58 3.68
N THR A 179 27.76 12.68 4.58
CA THR A 179 27.07 11.40 4.83
C THR A 179 25.67 11.60 5.41
N ASP A 180 25.52 12.59 6.28
CA ASP A 180 24.26 12.88 6.95
C ASP A 180 23.21 13.37 5.94
N ILE A 181 23.62 14.26 5.02
CA ILE A 181 22.74 14.83 4.00
C ILE A 181 22.16 13.73 3.08
N ARG A 182 22.97 12.74 2.68
CA ARG A 182 22.48 11.63 1.82
C ARG A 182 21.43 10.78 2.52
N HIS A 183 21.63 10.51 3.80
CA HIS A 183 20.67 9.76 4.61
C HIS A 183 19.35 10.53 4.75
N TYR A 184 19.40 11.82 5.08
CA TYR A 184 18.20 12.66 5.14
C TYR A 184 17.48 12.75 3.79
N LEU A 185 18.23 12.91 2.69
CA LEU A 185 17.67 12.94 1.35
C LEU A 185 16.93 11.63 1.04
N PHE A 186 17.54 10.47 1.35
CA PHE A 186 16.90 9.18 1.19
C PHE A 186 15.62 9.08 2.01
N VAL A 187 15.67 9.47 3.30
CA VAL A 187 14.50 9.42 4.18
C VAL A 187 13.35 10.29 3.65
N VAL A 188 13.68 11.50 3.20
CA VAL A 188 12.71 12.45 2.64
C VAL A 188 12.14 11.94 1.33
N ILE A 189 12.95 11.40 0.41
CA ILE A 189 12.44 10.92 -0.89
C ILE A 189 11.59 9.65 -0.72
N VAL A 190 12.03 8.72 0.12
CA VAL A 190 11.43 7.39 0.22
C VAL A 190 10.18 7.38 1.10
N TRP A 191 10.17 8.14 2.20
CA TRP A 191 9.02 8.23 3.09
C TRP A 191 8.36 9.61 3.07
N GLY A 192 9.14 10.69 3.19
CA GLY A 192 8.60 12.04 3.32
C GLY A 192 7.75 12.50 2.14
N LEU A 193 8.24 12.30 0.91
CA LEU A 193 7.58 12.71 -0.32
C LEU A 193 6.27 11.93 -0.56
N PRO A 194 6.25 10.58 -0.59
CA PRO A 194 5.00 9.86 -0.78
C PRO A 194 4.02 10.13 0.36
N PHE A 195 4.48 10.29 1.60
CA PHE A 195 3.63 10.69 2.72
C PHE A 195 2.98 12.07 2.50
N LEU A 196 3.76 13.06 2.11
CA LEU A 196 3.24 14.40 1.85
C LEU A 196 2.21 14.36 0.71
N LEU A 197 2.49 13.61 -0.35
CA LEU A 197 1.57 13.39 -1.45
C LEU A 197 0.28 12.71 -0.98
N THR A 198 0.35 11.70 -0.10
CA THR A 198 -0.87 11.02 0.35
C THR A 198 -1.78 11.94 1.16
N VAL A 199 -1.21 12.78 2.03
CA VAL A 199 -1.98 13.73 2.83
C VAL A 199 -2.66 14.76 1.94
N PHE A 200 -1.94 15.33 0.96
CA PHE A 200 -2.54 16.27 0.01
C PHE A 200 -3.63 15.60 -0.84
N LEU A 201 -3.43 14.36 -1.26
CA LEU A 201 -4.38 13.62 -2.08
C LEU A 201 -5.65 13.27 -1.29
N ALA A 202 -5.51 12.86 -0.02
CA ALA A 202 -6.63 12.64 0.89
C ALA A 202 -7.47 13.91 1.07
N PHE A 203 -6.83 15.05 1.35
CA PHE A 203 -7.52 16.32 1.50
C PHE A 203 -8.25 16.74 0.20
N TYR A 204 -7.58 16.60 -0.93
CA TYR A 204 -8.15 16.88 -2.25
C TYR A 204 -9.37 15.99 -2.56
N LEU A 205 -9.31 14.70 -2.22
CA LEU A 205 -10.41 13.75 -2.36
C LEU A 205 -11.63 14.18 -1.54
N ILE A 206 -11.44 14.59 -0.29
CA ILE A 206 -12.52 15.07 0.58
C ILE A 206 -13.20 16.29 -0.04
N ILE A 207 -12.43 17.30 -0.46
CA ILE A 207 -12.96 18.51 -1.12
C ILE A 207 -13.74 18.14 -2.38
N THR A 208 -13.19 17.27 -3.21
CA THR A 208 -13.83 16.84 -4.46
C THR A 208 -15.17 16.16 -4.20
N ILE A 209 -15.25 15.28 -3.20
CA ILE A 209 -16.49 14.59 -2.81
C ILE A 209 -17.50 15.58 -2.24
N GLN A 210 -17.08 16.52 -1.41
CA GLN A 210 -17.97 17.55 -0.85
C GLN A 210 -18.56 18.44 -1.95
N ASN A 211 -17.73 18.89 -2.89
CA ASN A 211 -18.17 19.71 -4.02
C ASN A 211 -19.12 18.93 -4.95
N ALA A 212 -18.80 17.66 -5.23
CA ALA A 212 -19.68 16.78 -6.00
C ALA A 212 -21.04 16.58 -5.30
N THR A 213 -21.05 16.48 -3.97
CA THR A 213 -22.27 16.31 -3.17
C THR A 213 -23.13 17.59 -3.17
N LYS A 214 -22.51 18.76 -3.02
CA LYS A 214 -23.22 20.05 -3.09
C LYS A 214 -23.88 20.26 -4.46
N ASN A 215 -23.17 19.95 -5.54
CA ASN A 215 -23.67 20.10 -6.91
C ASN A 215 -24.81 19.13 -7.26
N LEU A 216 -24.98 18.02 -6.53
CA LEU A 216 -26.10 17.11 -6.76
C LEU A 216 -27.43 17.66 -6.25
N ASN A 217 -27.41 18.52 -5.23
CA ASN A 217 -28.64 19.05 -4.65
C ASN A 217 -29.33 20.08 -5.55
N SER A 218 -28.62 20.65 -6.53
CA SER A 218 -29.14 21.67 -7.45
C SER A 218 -29.73 21.11 -8.75
N THR A 219 -29.61 19.81 -9.03
CA THR A 219 -30.06 19.23 -10.31
C THR A 219 -31.43 18.55 -10.18
N ALA A 220 -32.41 18.95 -10.99
CA ALA A 220 -33.84 18.57 -10.84
C ALA A 220 -34.23 17.14 -11.27
N THR A 221 -33.30 16.31 -11.77
CA THR A 221 -33.64 14.97 -12.30
C THR A 221 -33.58 13.88 -11.22
N ALA A 222 -34.71 13.60 -10.56
CA ALA A 222 -34.80 12.71 -9.39
C ALA A 222 -34.09 11.35 -9.55
N GLN A 223 -34.29 10.63 -10.68
CA GLN A 223 -33.70 9.29 -10.88
C GLN A 223 -32.17 9.28 -10.99
N ARG A 224 -31.59 10.21 -11.77
CA ARG A 224 -30.12 10.30 -11.93
C ARG A 224 -29.45 10.75 -10.63
N VAL A 225 -30.13 11.61 -9.86
CA VAL A 225 -29.67 12.06 -8.55
C VAL A 225 -29.59 10.90 -7.55
N THR A 226 -30.59 10.01 -7.49
CA THR A 226 -30.57 8.88 -6.55
C THR A 226 -29.41 7.91 -6.83
N GLN A 227 -29.17 7.55 -8.09
CA GLN A 227 -28.05 6.67 -8.46
C GLN A 227 -26.69 7.31 -8.14
N ARG A 228 -26.53 8.59 -8.50
CA ARG A 228 -25.27 9.32 -8.25
C ARG A 228 -25.01 9.54 -6.76
N LYS A 229 -26.05 9.79 -5.96
CA LYS A 229 -25.95 9.87 -4.49
C LYS A 229 -25.51 8.54 -3.87
N LYS A 230 -26.04 7.41 -4.36
CA LYS A 230 -25.61 6.07 -3.92
C LYS A 230 -24.15 5.79 -4.26
N PHE A 231 -23.71 6.16 -5.47
CA PHE A 231 -22.32 6.05 -5.89
C PHE A 231 -21.37 6.92 -5.05
N LEU A 232 -21.72 8.20 -4.83
CA LEU A 232 -20.91 9.10 -4.00
C LEU A 232 -20.83 8.61 -2.55
N LYS A 233 -21.93 8.09 -1.97
CA LYS A 233 -21.92 7.54 -0.62
C LYS A 233 -20.93 6.36 -0.50
N ARG A 234 -20.94 5.44 -1.48
CA ARG A 234 -19.99 4.32 -1.52
C ARG A 234 -18.54 4.79 -1.68
N SER A 235 -18.32 5.79 -2.54
CA SER A 235 -17.00 6.37 -2.76
C SER A 235 -16.49 7.07 -1.50
N MET A 236 -17.34 7.82 -0.81
CA MET A 236 -17.03 8.47 0.47
C MET A 236 -16.70 7.44 1.55
N GLU A 237 -17.44 6.34 1.63
CA GLU A 237 -17.14 5.25 2.56
C GLU A 237 -15.77 4.61 2.25
N ALA A 238 -15.43 4.42 0.97
CA ALA A 238 -14.11 3.93 0.57
C ALA A 238 -12.99 4.94 0.88
N THR A 239 -13.20 6.23 0.63
CA THR A 239 -12.25 7.29 0.98
C THR A 239 -12.05 7.39 2.49
N LEU A 240 -13.13 7.28 3.28
CA LEU A 240 -13.03 7.29 4.74
C LEU A 240 -12.19 6.12 5.26
N ARG A 241 -12.41 4.90 4.72
CA ARG A 241 -11.58 3.73 5.05
C ARG A 241 -10.11 3.98 4.77
N MET A 242 -9.82 4.55 3.61
CA MET A 242 -8.46 4.87 3.19
C MET A 242 -7.81 5.90 4.14
N ILE A 243 -8.52 6.96 4.51
CA ILE A 243 -8.04 7.96 5.47
C ILE A 243 -7.75 7.32 6.83
N VAL A 244 -8.60 6.41 7.30
CA VAL A 244 -8.35 5.70 8.58
C VAL A 244 -7.09 4.85 8.48
N VAL A 245 -6.88 4.11 7.39
CA VAL A 245 -5.64 3.35 7.16
C VAL A 245 -4.42 4.27 7.14
N GLU A 246 -4.53 5.44 6.50
CA GLU A 246 -3.46 6.44 6.48
C GLU A 246 -3.16 6.99 7.87
N ILE A 247 -4.18 7.35 8.67
CA ILE A 247 -3.99 7.81 10.05
C ILE A 247 -3.29 6.74 10.89
N VAL A 248 -3.69 5.47 10.77
CA VAL A 248 -3.02 4.35 11.45
C VAL A 248 -1.58 4.23 10.99
N PHE A 249 -1.33 4.35 9.68
CA PHE A 249 0.02 4.34 9.13
C PHE A 249 0.87 5.48 9.72
N VAL A 250 0.38 6.72 9.76
CA VAL A 250 1.07 7.88 10.35
C VAL A 250 1.38 7.62 11.82
N ALA A 251 0.36 7.21 12.59
CA ALA A 251 0.48 7.00 14.03
C ALA A 251 1.49 5.88 14.37
N THR A 252 1.66 4.91 13.47
CA THR A 252 2.56 3.78 13.69
C THR A 252 3.99 4.05 13.19
N TRP A 253 4.14 4.84 12.12
CA TRP A 253 5.44 5.20 11.54
C TRP A 253 6.12 6.40 12.21
N LEU A 254 5.36 7.42 12.58
CA LEU A 254 5.90 8.68 13.08
C LEU A 254 6.83 8.50 14.30
N PRO A 255 6.51 7.66 15.31
CA PRO A 255 7.43 7.40 16.42
C PRO A 255 8.77 6.83 15.95
N SER A 256 8.77 5.93 14.96
CA SER A 256 10.00 5.33 14.44
C SER A 256 10.87 6.34 13.70
N ILE A 257 10.27 7.25 12.93
CA ILE A 257 11.02 8.35 12.27
C ILE A 257 11.64 9.26 13.33
N ILE A 258 10.87 9.64 14.37
CA ILE A 258 11.38 10.46 15.48
C ILE A 258 12.52 9.73 16.20
N ALA A 259 12.38 8.42 16.42
CA ALA A 259 13.40 7.61 17.09
C ALA A 259 14.72 7.61 16.30
N ILE A 260 14.66 7.44 14.97
CA ILE A 260 15.84 7.49 14.09
C ILE A 260 16.52 8.87 14.18
N VAL A 261 15.74 9.96 14.18
CA VAL A 261 16.29 11.32 14.28
C VAL A 261 16.93 11.57 15.64
N ILE A 262 16.31 11.11 16.74
CA ILE A 262 16.88 11.24 18.09
C ILE A 262 18.15 10.40 18.21
N ASP A 263 18.12 9.16 17.73
CA ASP A 263 19.25 8.24 17.78
C ASP A 263 20.46 8.79 17.03
N GLY A 264 20.25 9.32 15.81
CA GLY A 264 21.31 9.94 15.01
C GLY A 264 21.93 11.20 15.63
N ASN A 265 21.23 11.86 16.55
CA ASN A 265 21.75 13.03 17.29
C ASN A 265 22.31 12.67 18.68
N SER A 266 22.29 11.39 19.06
CA SER A 266 22.73 10.92 20.36
C SER A 266 23.96 10.02 20.23
N ASP A 267 24.75 9.91 21.30
CA ASP A 267 25.92 9.03 21.31
C ASP A 267 25.54 7.53 21.31
N GLY A 268 24.24 7.17 21.25
CA GLY A 268 23.71 5.80 21.28
C GLY A 268 23.68 5.16 22.68
N CYS A 269 24.34 5.76 23.67
CA CYS A 269 24.44 5.23 25.04
C CYS A 269 23.29 5.67 25.96
N SER A 270 22.36 6.50 25.49
CA SER A 270 21.28 7.02 26.33
C SER A 270 20.15 6.00 26.50
N ARG A 271 19.90 5.58 27.75
CA ARG A 271 18.83 4.64 28.10
C ARG A 271 17.44 5.12 27.64
N SER A 272 17.18 6.42 27.66
CA SER A 272 15.88 6.96 27.23
C SER A 272 15.68 6.82 25.73
N VAL A 273 16.74 7.03 24.93
CA VAL A 273 16.73 6.87 23.47
C VAL A 273 16.45 5.42 23.11
N ASN A 274 17.20 4.47 23.71
CA ASN A 274 17.00 3.04 23.45
C ASN A 274 15.59 2.58 23.84
N THR A 275 15.05 3.07 24.96
CA THR A 275 13.67 2.76 25.38
C THR A 275 12.65 3.32 24.38
N PHE A 276 12.85 4.56 23.92
CA PHE A 276 11.95 5.18 22.94
C PHE A 276 12.00 4.48 21.58
N THR A 277 13.19 4.10 21.11
CA THR A 277 13.39 3.30 19.89
C THR A 277 12.67 1.95 19.99
N LEU A 278 12.79 1.26 21.14
CA LEU A 278 12.10 0.01 21.39
C LEU A 278 10.57 0.16 21.30
N ILE A 279 10.01 1.15 22.00
CA ILE A 279 8.56 1.44 21.96
C ILE A 279 8.12 1.77 20.53
N SER A 280 8.91 2.57 19.81
CA SER A 280 8.59 2.99 18.45
C SER A 280 8.55 1.82 17.48
N CYS A 281 9.50 0.88 17.57
CA CYS A 281 9.50 -0.33 16.76
C CYS A 281 8.37 -1.30 17.13
N PHE A 282 8.01 -1.40 18.42
CA PHE A 282 6.83 -2.16 18.84
C PHE A 282 5.53 -1.57 18.25
N ILE A 283 5.39 -0.25 18.25
CA ILE A 283 4.26 0.45 17.64
C ILE A 283 4.23 0.22 16.12
N LEU A 284 5.38 0.32 15.45
CA LEU A 284 5.51 0.10 14.01
C LEU A 284 5.09 -1.32 13.61
N THR A 285 5.61 -2.34 14.31
CA THR A 285 5.27 -3.74 14.06
C THR A 285 3.80 -4.03 14.36
N SER A 286 3.26 -3.48 15.45
CA SER A 286 1.84 -3.56 15.78
C SER A 286 0.96 -2.92 14.70
N GLY A 287 1.42 -1.86 14.04
CA GLY A 287 0.71 -1.19 12.94
C GLY A 287 0.33 -2.12 11.80
N SER A 288 1.18 -3.10 11.47
CA SER A 288 0.88 -4.11 10.45
C SER A 288 -0.32 -4.98 10.82
N PHE A 289 -0.48 -5.30 12.12
CA PHE A 289 -1.63 -6.04 12.63
C PHE A 289 -2.89 -5.18 12.73
N ILE A 290 -2.76 -3.90 13.11
CA ILE A 290 -3.89 -2.98 13.23
C ILE A 290 -4.64 -2.83 11.90
N ASN A 291 -3.93 -2.88 10.76
CA ASN A 291 -4.55 -2.85 9.44
C ASN A 291 -5.62 -3.95 9.27
N LEU A 292 -5.39 -5.16 9.79
CA LEU A 292 -6.38 -6.25 9.74
C LEU A 292 -7.68 -5.87 10.47
N PHE A 293 -7.56 -5.24 11.63
CA PHE A 293 -8.72 -4.78 12.41
C PHE A 293 -9.45 -3.64 11.70
N VAL A 294 -8.73 -2.70 11.08
CA VAL A 294 -9.34 -1.63 10.28
C VAL A 294 -10.16 -2.22 9.13
N TYR A 295 -9.60 -3.20 8.39
CA TYR A 295 -10.34 -3.88 7.33
C TYR A 295 -11.54 -4.65 7.87
N HIS A 296 -11.40 -5.36 8.99
CA HIS A 296 -12.49 -6.10 9.61
C HIS A 296 -13.64 -5.18 10.06
N LEU A 297 -13.34 -4.07 10.73
CA LEU A 297 -14.36 -3.18 11.29
C LEU A 297 -15.02 -2.32 10.22
N MET A 298 -14.25 -1.84 9.24
CA MET A 298 -14.77 -0.89 8.26
C MET A 298 -15.28 -1.52 6.97
N TRP A 299 -14.86 -2.75 6.63
CA TRP A 299 -15.27 -3.43 5.40
C TRP A 299 -16.19 -4.61 5.70
N LYS A 300 -17.51 -4.38 5.62
CA LYS A 300 -18.53 -5.41 5.90
C LYS A 300 -18.33 -6.70 5.12
N GLU A 301 -18.08 -6.64 3.82
CA GLU A 301 -17.85 -7.83 2.99
C GLU A 301 -16.60 -8.61 3.43
N PHE A 302 -15.54 -7.91 3.83
CA PHE A 302 -14.34 -8.54 4.40
C PHE A 302 -14.68 -9.20 5.74
N SER A 303 -15.39 -8.50 6.62
CA SER A 303 -15.86 -9.05 7.90
C SER A 303 -16.71 -10.31 7.73
N THR A 304 -17.67 -10.31 6.80
CA THR A 304 -18.49 -11.47 6.48
C THR A 304 -17.63 -12.64 6.01
N LYS A 305 -16.76 -12.44 5.02
CA LYS A 305 -15.87 -13.50 4.52
C LYS A 305 -14.89 -14.01 5.58
N PHE A 306 -14.38 -13.11 6.41
CA PHE A 306 -13.47 -13.45 7.50
C PHE A 306 -14.19 -14.30 8.56
N ASN A 307 -15.41 -13.93 8.93
CA ASN A 307 -16.25 -14.71 9.83
C ASN A 307 -16.62 -16.06 9.21
N ASP A 308 -16.89 -16.13 7.91
CA ASP A 308 -17.14 -17.39 7.20
C ASP A 308 -15.90 -18.30 7.22
N LEU A 309 -14.68 -17.75 7.13
CA LEU A 309 -13.43 -18.51 7.25
C LEU A 309 -13.23 -19.04 8.67
N ILE A 310 -13.45 -18.22 9.70
CA ILE A 310 -13.29 -18.63 11.10
C ILE A 310 -14.38 -19.64 11.50
N CYS A 311 -15.64 -19.30 11.30
CA CYS A 311 -16.78 -20.17 11.62
C CYS A 311 -16.80 -21.43 10.75
N GLY A 312 -16.39 -21.33 9.48
CA GLY A 312 -16.29 -22.46 8.57
C GLY A 312 -15.15 -23.42 8.92
N ALA A 313 -14.01 -22.92 9.40
CA ALA A 313 -12.92 -23.74 9.93
C ALA A 313 -13.32 -24.46 11.22
N ILE A 314 -14.12 -23.83 12.07
CA ILE A 314 -14.58 -24.40 13.34
C ILE A 314 -15.74 -25.38 13.13
N GLY A 315 -16.62 -25.15 12.13
CA GLY A 315 -17.83 -25.95 11.89
C GLY A 315 -17.66 -27.18 10.97
N LYS A 316 -16.63 -27.21 10.11
CA LYS A 316 -16.44 -28.33 9.15
C LYS A 316 -15.91 -29.62 9.77
N SER A 317 -15.48 -29.61 11.03
CA SER A 317 -14.94 -30.82 11.66
C SER A 317 -16.00 -31.76 12.27
N ARG A 318 -17.31 -31.46 12.21
CA ARG A 318 -18.31 -32.34 12.89
C ARG A 318 -19.69 -32.53 12.27
N ILE A 319 -20.10 -31.81 11.22
CA ILE A 319 -21.52 -31.83 10.78
C ILE A 319 -21.70 -31.97 9.26
N GLN A 320 -20.79 -32.65 8.57
CA GLN A 320 -21.05 -33.11 7.18
C GLN A 320 -21.68 -34.50 7.09
N SER A 321 -21.81 -35.25 8.19
CA SER A 321 -22.49 -36.56 8.17
C SER A 321 -24.00 -36.54 8.44
N ILE A 322 -24.61 -35.39 8.79
CA ILE A 322 -26.01 -35.38 9.26
C ILE A 322 -26.97 -34.62 8.32
N TYR A 323 -26.50 -33.66 7.52
CA TYR A 323 -27.41 -32.80 6.75
C TYR A 323 -27.69 -33.23 5.29
N SER A 324 -27.13 -34.32 4.80
CA SER A 324 -27.48 -34.88 3.48
C SER A 324 -28.82 -35.61 3.44
N CYS A 325 -29.51 -35.84 4.57
CA CYS A 325 -30.73 -36.64 4.61
C CYS A 325 -32.06 -35.84 4.64
N ARG A 326 -32.05 -34.49 4.75
CA ARG A 326 -33.29 -33.73 5.06
C ARG A 326 -33.83 -32.81 3.96
N ARG A 327 -33.21 -32.76 2.76
CA ARG A 327 -33.67 -31.86 1.68
C ARG A 327 -34.51 -32.52 0.58
N SER A 328 -34.88 -33.79 0.73
CA SER A 328 -35.64 -34.54 -0.29
C SER A 328 -37.17 -34.55 -0.07
N THR A 329 -37.72 -33.95 0.99
CA THR A 329 -39.14 -34.19 1.35
C THR A 329 -40.04 -32.96 1.34
N GLN A 330 -39.67 -31.87 0.64
CA GLN A 330 -40.52 -30.67 0.62
C GLN A 330 -40.57 -29.96 -0.74
N ARG A 331 -40.65 -30.73 -1.83
CA ARG A 331 -40.87 -30.22 -3.19
C ARG A 331 -42.11 -30.80 -3.86
N THR A 332 -43.15 -31.08 -3.07
CA THR A 332 -44.44 -31.55 -3.58
C THR A 332 -45.60 -30.93 -2.82
N GLU A 333 -45.61 -29.59 -2.64
CA GLU A 333 -46.79 -28.87 -2.11
C GLU A 333 -46.64 -27.36 -2.42
N MET A 334 -46.60 -27.02 -3.72
CA MET A 334 -46.75 -25.63 -4.18
C MET A 334 -47.24 -25.64 -5.65
N SER A 335 -48.37 -26.31 -5.86
CA SER A 335 -49.18 -26.17 -7.07
C SER A 335 -50.65 -26.12 -6.66
N ASP A 336 -51.05 -25.01 -6.05
CA ASP A 336 -52.45 -24.52 -6.08
C ASP A 336 -52.53 -23.23 -5.27
N MET A 337 -52.35 -22.09 -5.94
CA MET A 337 -52.97 -20.79 -5.63
C MET A 337 -52.47 -19.76 -6.65
N SER A 338 -52.80 -20.02 -7.92
CA SER A 338 -52.66 -19.08 -9.03
C SER A 338 -54.00 -19.02 -9.75
N ASN A 339 -54.97 -18.31 -9.18
CA ASN A 339 -56.17 -17.82 -9.86
C ASN A 339 -57.00 -16.96 -8.90
N ASP A 340 -56.62 -15.71 -8.61
CA ASP A 340 -57.64 -14.70 -8.25
C ASP A 340 -57.23 -13.21 -8.20
N SER A 341 -56.33 -12.73 -9.07
CA SER A 341 -56.04 -11.28 -9.08
C SER A 341 -55.78 -10.71 -10.48
N ARG A 342 -56.73 -10.93 -11.39
CA ARG A 342 -56.77 -10.28 -12.73
C ARG A 342 -58.08 -9.54 -13.03
N ARG A 343 -58.85 -9.15 -12.02
CA ARG A 343 -60.18 -8.54 -12.25
C ARG A 343 -60.48 -7.31 -11.40
N ALA A 344 -59.68 -6.24 -11.53
CA ALA A 344 -60.10 -4.89 -11.14
C ALA A 344 -59.13 -3.82 -11.68
N THR A 345 -59.11 -3.60 -12.99
CA THR A 345 -58.67 -2.30 -13.55
C THR A 345 -59.28 -2.13 -14.94
N ASN A 346 -60.59 -1.93 -14.96
CA ASN A 346 -61.28 -1.44 -16.15
C ASN A 346 -60.91 0.02 -16.33
N ILE A 347 -60.01 0.19 -17.28
CA ILE A 347 -59.71 1.34 -18.12
C ILE A 347 -60.95 2.20 -18.40
N THR A 348 -60.95 3.42 -17.87
CA THR A 348 -61.78 4.53 -18.37
C THR A 348 -61.01 5.21 -19.50
N VAL A 349 -61.33 4.86 -20.75
CA VAL A 349 -60.90 5.63 -21.93
C VAL A 349 -61.88 6.77 -22.11
N THR A 350 -61.41 7.99 -21.85
CA THR A 350 -62.06 9.23 -22.22
C THR A 350 -61.94 9.41 -23.73
N ASN A 351 -63.06 9.24 -24.44
CA ASN A 351 -63.21 9.67 -25.83
C ASN A 351 -63.27 11.20 -25.87
N THR A 352 -62.22 11.84 -26.36
CA THR A 352 -62.27 13.21 -26.89
C THR A 352 -62.77 13.14 -28.33
N VAL A 353 -64.04 13.47 -28.53
CA VAL A 353 -64.63 13.79 -29.84
C VAL A 353 -64.27 15.24 -30.14
N ASN A 354 -63.37 15.46 -31.09
CA ASN A 354 -63.24 16.74 -31.78
C ASN A 354 -64.19 16.71 -32.98
N GLN A 355 -65.25 17.50 -32.90
CA GLN A 355 -66.00 17.99 -34.06
C GLN A 355 -65.35 19.31 -34.48
N ASP A 356 -64.72 19.33 -35.64
CA ASP A 356 -64.50 20.53 -36.45
C ASP A 356 -64.72 20.08 -37.90
N GLU A 357 -65.92 20.30 -38.42
CA GLU A 357 -66.20 20.32 -39.86
C GLU A 357 -66.76 21.71 -40.19
N ASP A 358 -65.85 22.58 -40.59
CA ASP A 358 -66.11 23.75 -41.42
C ASP A 358 -66.51 23.27 -42.82
N ASN A 359 -67.66 23.70 -43.32
CA ASN A 359 -67.96 23.72 -44.75
C ASN A 359 -68.57 25.07 -45.11
N SER A 360 -67.81 25.81 -45.90
CA SER A 360 -68.24 26.89 -46.79
C SER A 360 -67.85 26.53 -48.21
#